data_AF-A0A318CZ66-F1
#
_entry.id   AF-A0A318CZ66-F1
#
_cell.length_a   1.000
_cell.length_b   1.000
_cell.length_c   1.000
_cell.angle_alpha   90.00
_cell.angle_beta   90.00
_cell.angle_gamma   90.00
#
_symmetry.space_group_name_H-M   'P 1'
#
loop_
_entity.id
_entity.type
_entity.pdbx_description
1 polymer ?
#
loop_
_entity_poly.entity_id
_entity_poly.type
_entity_poly.pdbx_seq_one_letter_code
_entity_poly.pdbx_strand_id
1 'polypeptide(L)'
;MHAAIPTATTVLDSILFRDAFGTPRMREIFSDYALISRYAEVEIALAKAEARCGVIPSEAADEIAERTDVAALDFDLLRQETDIVGYPILPLVHQMAKQCGDAGRYVHWGATTQ
;
A
#
# COMPACT_ATOMS: atom_id res chain seq x y z
N MET A 1 -3.38 11.35 -31.77
CA MET A 1 -2.69 10.94 -30.53
C MET A 1 -1.30 10.47 -30.92
N HIS A 2 -0.25 11.15 -30.49
CA HIS A 2 1.12 10.63 -30.65
C HIS A 2 1.29 9.51 -29.64
N ALA A 3 1.61 8.29 -30.08
CA ALA A 3 2.02 7.24 -29.16
C ALA A 3 3.28 7.74 -28.42
N ALA A 4 3.28 7.67 -27.09
CA ALA A 4 4.44 8.04 -26.31
C ALA A 4 5.64 7.18 -26.72
N ILE A 5 6.80 7.81 -26.89
CA ILE A 5 8.05 7.09 -27.18
C ILE A 5 8.36 6.20 -25.98
N PRO A 6 8.68 4.90 -26.16
CA PRO A 6 9.09 4.04 -25.04
C PRO A 6 10.36 4.58 -24.36
N THR A 7 10.31 4.83 -23.05
CA THR A 7 11.40 5.44 -22.26
C THR A 7 11.96 4.51 -21.17
N ALA A 8 11.55 3.24 -21.15
CA ALA A 8 11.97 2.29 -20.13
C ALA A 8 13.51 2.15 -20.07
N THR A 9 14.08 2.34 -18.87
CA THR A 9 15.53 2.20 -18.61
C THR A 9 15.89 0.85 -17.99
N THR A 10 14.91 0.10 -17.49
CA THR A 10 15.09 -1.22 -16.86
C THR A 10 14.57 -2.34 -17.76
N VAL A 11 15.10 -3.56 -17.58
CA VAL A 11 14.67 -4.73 -18.36
C VAL A 11 13.25 -5.17 -18.04
N LEU A 12 12.75 -4.90 -16.83
CA LEU A 12 11.42 -5.32 -16.38
C LEU A 12 10.31 -4.47 -17.00
N ASP A 13 10.61 -3.21 -17.37
CA ASP A 13 9.65 -2.30 -17.98
C ASP A 13 9.78 -2.23 -19.51
N SER A 14 10.90 -2.73 -20.06
CA SER A 14 11.20 -2.70 -21.49
C SER A 14 10.15 -3.45 -22.32
N ILE A 15 9.55 -2.78 -23.30
CA ILE A 15 8.63 -3.42 -24.26
C ILE A 15 9.29 -4.52 -25.10
N LEU A 16 10.62 -4.54 -25.17
CA LEU A 16 11.38 -5.50 -25.97
C LEU A 16 11.84 -6.71 -25.15
N PHE A 17 12.23 -6.48 -23.88
CA PHE A 17 12.93 -7.50 -23.09
C PHE A 17 12.14 -8.02 -21.88
N ARG A 18 11.09 -7.34 -21.41
CA ARG A 18 10.41 -7.68 -20.15
C ARG A 18 9.91 -9.12 -20.04
N ASP A 19 9.54 -9.74 -21.17
CA ASP A 19 9.01 -11.09 -21.20
C ASP A 19 10.11 -12.16 -21.31
N ALA A 20 11.35 -11.76 -21.60
CA ALA A 20 12.53 -12.63 -21.51
C ALA A 20 13.08 -12.73 -20.07
N PHE A 21 12.82 -11.72 -19.23
CA PHE A 21 13.32 -11.62 -17.86
C PHE A 21 12.24 -11.77 -16.78
N GLY A 22 11.00 -12.06 -17.19
CA GLY A 22 9.89 -12.26 -16.26
C GLY A 22 8.59 -12.56 -16.99
N THR A 23 7.54 -12.81 -16.23
CA THR A 23 6.19 -13.00 -16.78
C THR A 23 5.33 -11.78 -16.47
N PRO A 24 4.23 -11.56 -17.23
CA PRO A 24 3.24 -10.57 -16.87
C PRO A 24 2.74 -10.72 -15.41
N ARG A 25 2.54 -11.97 -14.97
CA ARG A 25 2.11 -12.27 -13.59
C ARG A 25 3.15 -11.86 -12.55
N MET A 26 4.44 -12.08 -12.82
CA MET A 26 5.48 -11.66 -11.89
C MET A 26 5.53 -10.13 -11.76
N ARG A 27 5.47 -9.40 -12.87
CA ARG A 27 5.44 -7.93 -12.84
C ARG A 27 4.21 -7.38 -12.13
N GLU A 28 3.06 -8.05 -12.25
CA GLU A 28 1.85 -7.69 -11.49
C GLU A 28 2.06 -7.83 -9.98
N ILE A 29 2.61 -8.97 -9.52
CA ILE A 29 2.87 -9.24 -8.10
C ILE A 29 3.86 -8.23 -7.48
N PHE A 30 4.88 -7.83 -8.23
CA PHE A 30 5.92 -6.90 -7.76
C PHE A 30 5.70 -5.45 -8.19
N SER A 31 4.51 -5.12 -8.69
CA SER A 31 4.16 -3.74 -9.02
C SER A 31 3.97 -2.90 -7.76
N ASP A 32 4.15 -1.57 -7.88
CA ASP A 32 3.92 -0.64 -6.76
C ASP A 32 2.49 -0.77 -6.19
N TYR A 33 1.49 -0.92 -7.06
CA TYR A 33 0.11 -1.10 -6.62
C TYR A 33 -0.06 -2.37 -5.78
N ALA A 34 0.53 -3.50 -6.22
CA ALA A 34 0.48 -4.75 -5.47
C ALA A 34 1.23 -4.63 -4.13
N LEU A 35 2.40 -3.99 -4.13
CA LEU A 35 3.18 -3.73 -2.92
C LEU A 35 2.39 -2.94 -1.88
N ILE A 36 1.84 -1.79 -2.27
CA ILE A 36 1.03 -0.94 -1.38
C ILE A 36 -0.24 -1.68 -0.93
N SER A 37 -0.88 -2.46 -1.81
CA SER A 37 -2.02 -3.29 -1.44
C SER A 37 -1.68 -4.30 -0.35
N ARG A 38 -0.51 -4.96 -0.46
CA ARG A 38 -0.04 -5.92 0.56
C ARG A 38 0.27 -5.23 1.89
N TYR A 39 0.84 -4.04 1.88
CA TYR A 39 1.03 -3.28 3.12
C TYR A 39 -0.30 -2.94 3.81
N ALA A 40 -1.30 -2.47 3.05
CA ALA A 40 -2.63 -2.23 3.60
C ALA A 40 -3.27 -3.52 4.15
N GLU A 41 -3.10 -4.66 3.48
CA GLU A 41 -3.55 -5.96 3.98
C GLU A 41 -2.88 -6.36 5.30
N VAL A 42 -1.58 -6.06 5.47
CA VAL A 42 -0.85 -6.29 6.73
C VAL A 42 -1.44 -5.45 7.85
N GLU A 43 -1.70 -4.16 7.61
CA GLU A 43 -2.31 -3.27 8.61
C GLU A 43 -3.71 -3.73 9.03
N ILE A 44 -4.55 -4.17 8.07
CA ILE A 44 -5.87 -4.76 8.36
C ILE A 44 -5.71 -6.06 9.17
N ALA A 45 -4.75 -6.91 8.80
CA ALA A 45 -4.51 -8.17 9.51
C ALA A 45 -3.99 -7.94 10.93
N LEU A 46 -3.15 -6.93 11.13
CA LEU A 46 -2.67 -6.47 12.43
C LEU A 46 -3.84 -6.03 13.31
N ALA A 47 -4.66 -5.09 12.85
CA ALA A 47 -5.83 -4.60 13.60
C ALA A 47 -6.77 -5.75 14.00
N LYS A 48 -7.02 -6.70 13.07
CA LYS A 48 -7.82 -7.90 13.37
C LYS A 48 -7.17 -8.80 14.41
N ALA A 49 -5.85 -8.96 14.39
CA ALA A 49 -5.13 -9.74 15.39
C ALA A 49 -5.17 -9.07 16.77
N GLU A 50 -4.99 -7.75 16.81
CA GLU A 50 -5.07 -6.94 18.02
C GLU A 50 -6.47 -6.99 18.65
N ALA A 51 -7.53 -6.88 17.85
CA ALA A 51 -8.90 -7.02 18.32
C ALA A 51 -9.17 -8.41 18.93
N ARG A 52 -8.70 -9.50 18.29
CA ARG A 52 -8.81 -10.86 18.86
C ARG A 52 -8.08 -11.01 20.20
N CYS A 53 -7.02 -10.24 20.41
CA CYS A 53 -6.25 -10.22 21.65
C CYS A 53 -6.77 -9.20 22.67
N GLY A 54 -7.79 -8.41 22.35
CA GLY A 54 -8.34 -7.35 23.22
C GLY A 54 -7.45 -6.11 23.36
N VAL A 55 -6.51 -5.89 22.43
CA VAL A 55 -5.60 -4.73 22.43
C VAL A 55 -6.31 -3.46 21.90
N ILE A 56 -7.14 -3.62 20.88
CA ILE A 56 -8.00 -2.56 20.33
C ILE A 56 -9.47 -3.02 20.32
N PRO A 57 -10.45 -2.09 20.28
CA PRO A 57 -11.86 -2.45 20.12
C PRO A 57 -12.12 -3.26 18.85
N SER A 58 -13.04 -4.23 18.90
CA SER A 58 -13.37 -5.06 17.72
C SER A 58 -13.99 -4.22 16.61
N GLU A 59 -14.82 -3.24 16.96
CA GLU A 59 -15.46 -2.32 16.04
C GLU A 59 -14.44 -1.46 15.27
N ALA A 60 -13.30 -1.12 15.90
CA ALA A 60 -12.23 -0.39 15.23
C ALA A 60 -11.53 -1.25 14.18
N ALA A 61 -11.29 -2.53 14.47
CA ALA A 61 -10.71 -3.46 13.51
C ALA A 61 -11.65 -3.73 12.32
N ASP A 62 -12.95 -3.82 12.58
CA ASP A 62 -13.96 -3.97 11.53
C ASP A 62 -14.01 -2.72 10.64
N GLU A 63 -14.04 -1.52 11.24
CA GLU A 63 -14.05 -0.25 10.49
C GLU A 63 -12.77 -0.06 9.66
N ILE A 64 -11.59 -0.41 10.20
CA ILE A 64 -10.33 -0.39 9.43
C ILE A 64 -10.42 -1.33 8.22
N ALA A 65 -10.95 -2.54 8.41
CA ALA A 65 -11.07 -3.52 7.33
C ALA A 65 -12.09 -3.10 6.26
N GLU A 66 -13.19 -2.46 6.65
CA GLU A 66 -14.26 -2.04 5.75
C GLU A 66 -13.92 -0.76 4.97
N ARG A 67 -13.22 0.19 5.60
CA ARG A 67 -12.97 1.51 5.01
C ARG A 67 -11.66 1.64 4.27
N THR A 68 -10.71 0.75 4.49
CA THR A 68 -9.44 0.77 3.76
C THR A 68 -9.67 0.45 2.29
N ASP A 69 -9.48 1.45 1.44
CA ASP A 69 -9.54 1.32 -0.02
C ASP A 69 -8.23 1.82 -0.65
N VAL A 70 -7.44 0.86 -1.14
CA VAL A 70 -6.15 1.12 -1.79
C VAL A 70 -6.31 1.88 -3.11
N ALA A 71 -7.42 1.66 -3.83
CA ALA A 71 -7.69 2.35 -5.09
C ALA A 71 -8.04 3.82 -4.88
N ALA A 72 -8.46 4.19 -3.67
CA ALA A 72 -8.75 5.57 -3.27
C ALA A 72 -7.53 6.30 -2.66
N LEU A 73 -6.35 5.66 -2.59
CA LEU A 73 -5.12 6.31 -2.16
C LEU A 73 -4.64 7.31 -3.21
N ASP A 74 -4.09 8.43 -2.73
CA ASP A 74 -3.36 9.37 -3.55
C ASP A 74 -1.91 8.88 -3.68
N PHE A 75 -1.62 8.19 -4.78
CA PHE A 75 -0.29 7.65 -5.07
C PHE A 75 0.76 8.73 -5.36
N ASP A 76 0.34 9.91 -5.83
CA ASP A 76 1.26 11.04 -6.03
C ASP A 76 1.68 11.65 -4.69
N LEU A 77 0.74 11.79 -3.77
CA LEU A 77 1.04 12.19 -2.39
C LEU A 77 1.89 11.13 -1.68
N LEU A 78 1.55 9.85 -1.84
CA LEU A 78 2.31 8.73 -1.26
C LEU A 78 3.77 8.79 -1.73
N ARG A 79 4.01 8.98 -3.02
CA ARG A 79 5.35 9.15 -3.59
C ARG A 79 6.06 10.36 -2.98
N GLN A 80 5.42 11.53 -2.96
CA GLN A 80 6.01 12.77 -2.43
C GLN A 80 6.41 12.64 -0.96
N GLU A 81 5.54 12.08 -0.12
CA GLU A 81 5.83 11.91 1.30
C GLU A 81 6.89 10.81 1.51
N THR A 82 6.88 9.74 0.70
CA THR A 82 7.93 8.71 0.71
C THR A 82 9.30 9.33 0.40
N ASP A 83 9.39 10.25 -0.56
CA ASP A 83 10.64 10.97 -0.88
C ASP A 83 11.15 11.80 0.31
N ILE A 84 10.26 12.25 1.21
CA ILE A 84 10.61 13.04 2.40
C ILE A 84 11.09 12.14 3.54
N VAL A 85 10.37 11.05 3.84
CA VAL A 85 10.63 10.22 5.04
C VAL A 85 11.49 8.99 4.75
N GLY A 86 11.64 8.61 3.47
CA GLY A 86 12.50 7.53 3.00
C GLY A 86 11.85 6.14 2.95
N TYR A 87 10.56 6.02 3.27
CA TYR A 87 9.82 4.76 3.24
C TYR A 87 8.30 4.99 3.08
N PRO A 88 7.56 4.05 2.46
CA PRO A 88 6.16 4.27 2.07
C PRO A 88 5.13 4.00 3.17
N ILE A 89 5.52 3.35 4.28
CA ILE A 89 4.58 2.91 5.32
C ILE A 89 3.94 4.08 6.05
N LEU A 90 4.71 5.09 6.46
CA LEU A 90 4.13 6.25 7.18
C LEU A 90 3.13 7.03 6.30
N PRO A 91 3.45 7.38 5.03
CA PRO A 91 2.47 7.96 4.11
C PRO A 91 1.21 7.10 3.92
N LEU A 92 1.38 5.78 3.79
CA LEU A 92 0.27 4.85 3.68
C LEU A 92 -0.62 4.89 4.91
N VAL A 93 -0.03 4.78 6.11
CA VAL A 93 -0.74 4.81 7.40
C VAL A 93 -1.51 6.11 7.58
N HIS A 94 -0.94 7.27 7.22
CA HIS A 94 -1.65 8.55 7.27
C HIS A 94 -2.91 8.56 6.39
N GLN A 95 -2.80 8.07 5.16
CA GLN A 95 -3.95 8.03 4.25
C GLN A 95 -5.01 7.01 4.70
N MET A 96 -4.58 5.83 5.17
CA MET A 96 -5.49 4.82 5.74
C MET A 96 -6.21 5.36 6.99
N ALA A 97 -5.48 5.99 7.91
CA ALA A 97 -6.07 6.60 9.11
C ALA A 97 -7.15 7.64 8.74
N LYS A 98 -6.91 8.44 7.70
CA LYS A 98 -7.89 9.40 7.19
C LYS A 98 -9.15 8.73 6.64
N GLN A 99 -9.01 7.61 5.90
CA GLN A 99 -10.16 6.84 5.42
C GLN A 99 -10.99 6.27 6.57
N CYS A 100 -10.33 5.83 7.65
CA CYS A 100 -10.95 5.13 8.77
C CYS A 100 -11.57 6.04 9.85
N GLY A 101 -11.47 7.36 9.74
CA GLY A 101 -12.05 8.29 10.72
C GLY A 101 -11.53 8.03 12.14
N ASP A 102 -12.43 7.86 13.11
CA ASP A 102 -12.06 7.65 14.52
C ASP A 102 -11.26 6.35 14.73
N ALA A 103 -11.58 5.27 14.00
CA ALA A 103 -10.83 4.02 14.03
C ALA A 103 -9.39 4.18 13.49
N GLY A 104 -9.13 5.22 12.70
CA GLY A 104 -7.82 5.54 12.13
C GLY A 104 -6.71 5.68 13.17
N ARG A 105 -7.03 6.02 14.42
CA ARG A 105 -6.06 6.09 15.53
C ARG A 105 -5.42 4.75 15.90
N TYR A 106 -6.02 3.63 15.46
CA TYR A 106 -5.55 2.28 15.72
C TYR A 106 -4.84 1.66 14.51
N VAL A 107 -4.79 2.34 13.36
CA VAL A 107 -3.96 1.91 12.24
C VAL A 107 -2.49 1.96 12.69
N HIS A 108 -1.72 0.92 12.40
CA HIS A 108 -0.32 0.77 12.80
C HIS A 108 -0.07 0.79 14.33
N TRP A 109 -1.08 0.45 15.13
CA TRP A 109 -0.95 0.50 16.60
C TRP A 109 0.13 -0.44 17.11
N GLY A 110 1.07 0.11 17.89
CA GLY A 110 2.18 -0.65 18.49
C GLY A 110 3.18 -1.27 17.50
N ALA A 111 3.01 -1.04 16.19
CA ALA A 111 3.89 -1.56 15.16
C ALA A 111 5.08 -0.64 14.87
N THR A 112 6.01 -1.15 14.07
CA THR A 112 7.15 -0.42 13.53
C THR A 112 7.18 -0.60 12.02
N THR A 113 7.93 0.24 11.33
CA THR A 113 7.98 0.34 9.86
C THR A 113 8.69 -0.83 9.14
N GLN A 114 9.54 -1.59 9.84
CA GLN A 114 10.49 -2.54 9.21
C GLN A 114 9.85 -3.60 8.31
#